data_AF-A0A968JC98-F1
#
_entry.id   AF-A0A968JC98-F1
#
_cell.length_a   1.000
_cell.length_b   1.000
_cell.length_c   1.000
_cell.angle_alpha   90.00
_cell.angle_beta   90.00
_cell.angle_gamma   90.00
#
_symmetry.space_group_name_H-M   'P 1'
#
loop_
_entity.id
_entity.type
_entity.pdbx_description
1 polymer ?
#
loop_
_entity_poly.entity_id
_entity_poly.type
_entity_poly.pdbx_seq_one_letter_code
_entity_poly.pdbx_strand_id
1 'polypeptide(L)'
;MKASQFITIWENLRTSFWFVPGLMLLGSVALAFGMIQLDQFARDNFVSQVGWVYTGGPEGARAMLSGIASSVITVAGVVFSITIAALAQAASQYGPRLLRNFMRDLANQFVLGTFIATFMYCLLVLRTVRGLEESVFVPYISVTVGVMLAVLSLGVLIFLSTISPIPCRPSI
;
A
#
# COMPACT_ATOMS: atom_id res chain seq x y z
N MET A 1 10.44 36.06 0.62
CA MET A 1 11.53 35.15 0.16
C MET A 1 11.38 33.69 0.62
N LYS A 2 10.63 33.35 1.69
CA LYS A 2 10.43 31.93 2.13
C LYS A 2 9.37 31.13 1.36
N ALA A 3 8.34 31.79 0.81
CA ALA A 3 7.23 31.11 0.14
C ALA A 3 7.65 30.43 -1.18
N SER A 4 8.55 31.03 -1.96
CA SER A 4 9.04 30.41 -3.21
C SER A 4 9.86 29.15 -2.96
N GLN A 5 10.63 29.10 -1.87
CA GLN A 5 11.45 27.93 -1.50
C GLN A 5 10.58 26.72 -1.15
N PHE A 6 9.47 26.93 -0.42
CA PHE A 6 8.51 25.86 -0.14
C PHE A 6 7.85 25.33 -1.41
N ILE A 7 7.51 26.21 -2.37
CA ILE A 7 6.90 25.81 -3.64
C ILE A 7 7.92 25.02 -4.49
N THR A 8 9.19 25.44 -4.54
CA THR A 8 10.25 24.72 -5.27
C THR A 8 10.63 23.39 -4.62
N ILE A 9 10.66 23.31 -3.28
CA ILE A 9 10.86 22.04 -2.55
C ILE A 9 9.67 21.12 -2.77
N TRP A 10 8.45 21.66 -2.78
CA TRP A 10 7.22 20.93 -3.08
C TRP A 10 7.19 20.43 -4.53
N GLU A 11 7.64 21.23 -5.50
CA GLU A 11 7.77 20.82 -6.91
C GLU A 11 8.90 19.80 -7.13
N ASN A 12 10.02 19.91 -6.41
CA ASN A 12 11.11 18.93 -6.45
C ASN A 12 10.75 17.61 -5.73
N LEU A 13 9.95 17.67 -4.67
CA LEU A 13 9.39 16.48 -4.01
C LEU A 13 8.34 15.82 -4.90
N ARG A 14 7.46 16.59 -5.54
CA ARG A 14 6.41 16.07 -6.44
C ARG A 14 6.96 15.52 -7.77
N THR A 15 8.18 15.91 -8.16
CA THR A 15 8.92 15.29 -9.26
C THR A 15 9.71 14.06 -8.83
N SER A 16 9.86 13.82 -7.52
CA SER A 16 10.56 12.67 -6.98
C SER A 16 9.62 11.45 -6.91
N PHE A 17 10.00 10.38 -7.60
CA PHE A 17 9.25 9.13 -7.73
C PHE A 17 8.82 8.50 -6.38
N TRP A 18 9.51 8.87 -5.29
CA TRP A 18 9.33 8.35 -3.95
C TRP A 18 8.36 9.14 -3.08
N PHE A 19 7.92 10.33 -3.50
CA PHE A 19 7.07 11.17 -2.67
C PHE A 19 5.67 10.59 -2.49
N VAL A 20 5.03 10.12 -3.56
CA VAL A 20 3.70 9.49 -3.48
C VAL A 20 3.75 8.22 -2.63
N PRO A 21 4.66 7.25 -2.88
CA PRO A 21 4.82 6.09 -2.00
C PRO A 21 5.13 6.45 -0.54
N GLY A 22 6.00 7.44 -0.31
CA GLY A 22 6.36 7.90 1.02
C GLY A 22 5.17 8.51 1.78
N LEU A 23 4.36 9.31 1.10
CA LEU A 23 3.15 9.90 1.68
C LEU A 23 2.10 8.82 2.00
N MET A 24 1.92 7.82 1.12
CA MET A 24 1.02 6.70 1.37
C MET A 24 1.48 5.85 2.55
N LEU A 25 2.79 5.62 2.70
CA LEU A 25 3.36 4.94 3.86
C LEU A 25 3.11 5.74 5.14
N LEU A 26 3.36 7.05 5.15
CA LEU A 26 3.06 7.90 6.30
C LEU A 26 1.57 7.89 6.65
N GLY A 27 0.70 7.93 5.64
CA GLY A 27 -0.74 7.79 5.80
C GLY A 27 -1.13 6.45 6.42
N SER A 28 -0.50 5.35 5.99
CA SER A 28 -0.71 4.02 6.57
C SER A 28 -0.26 3.94 8.03
N VAL A 29 0.88 4.55 8.37
CA VAL A 29 1.36 4.64 9.76
C VAL A 29 0.33 5.39 10.62
N ALA A 30 -0.13 6.56 10.17
CA ALA A 30 -1.15 7.33 10.88
C ALA A 30 -2.47 6.57 11.03
N LEU A 31 -2.89 5.86 9.97
CA LEU A 31 -4.10 5.04 9.97
C LEU A 31 -3.97 3.85 10.94
N ALA A 32 -2.81 3.18 10.98
CA ALA A 32 -2.54 2.12 11.95
C ALA A 32 -2.66 2.61 13.38
N PHE A 33 -2.00 3.73 13.73
CA PHE A 33 -2.13 4.32 15.06
C PHE A 33 -3.57 4.72 15.38
N GLY A 34 -4.29 5.32 14.43
CA GLY A 34 -5.69 5.69 14.59
C GLY A 34 -6.59 4.49 14.86
N MET A 35 -6.43 3.40 14.10
CA MET A 35 -7.23 2.18 14.28
C MET A 35 -6.89 1.46 15.59
N ILE A 36 -5.61 1.40 15.97
CA ILE A 36 -5.19 0.81 17.24
C ILE A 36 -5.79 1.57 18.44
N GLN A 37 -5.76 2.90 18.41
CA GLN A 37 -6.37 3.74 19.45
C GLN A 37 -7.90 3.56 19.49
N LEU A 38 -8.53 3.45 18.31
CA LEU A 38 -9.96 3.22 18.20
C LEU A 38 -10.36 1.83 18.73
N ASP A 39 -9.56 0.79 18.47
CA ASP A 39 -9.76 -0.54 19.07
C ASP A 39 -9.66 -0.49 20.60
N GLN A 40 -8.72 0.29 21.16
CA GLN A 40 -8.58 0.43 22.62
C GLN A 40 -9.80 1.12 23.25
N PHE A 41 -10.35 2.13 22.59
CA PHE A 41 -11.56 2.83 23.05
C PHE A 41 -12.84 1.99 22.84
N ALA A 42 -12.94 1.28 21.71
CA ALA A 42 -14.09 0.46 21.36
C ALA A 42 -14.20 -0.81 22.20
N ARG A 43 -13.07 -1.31 22.74
CA ARG A 43 -13.01 -2.43 23.70
C ARG A 43 -13.94 -2.23 24.90
N ASP A 44 -14.06 -0.99 25.38
CA ASP A 44 -14.87 -0.69 26.57
C ASP A 44 -16.37 -0.56 26.27
N ASN A 45 -16.80 -0.48 25.00
CA ASN A 45 -18.19 -0.15 24.69
C ASN A 45 -18.90 -0.98 23.61
N PHE A 46 -18.25 -1.59 22.60
CA PHE A 46 -19.03 -1.91 21.38
C PHE A 46 -18.52 -3.02 20.42
N VAL A 47 -17.79 -4.05 20.88
CA VAL A 47 -17.28 -5.10 19.97
C VAL A 47 -18.26 -6.27 19.74
N SER A 48 -19.32 -6.40 20.54
CA SER A 48 -20.25 -7.55 20.44
C SER A 48 -21.38 -7.43 19.40
N GLN A 49 -21.57 -6.27 18.75
CA GLN A 49 -22.75 -6.04 17.90
C GLN A 49 -22.50 -6.00 16.38
N VAL A 50 -21.24 -5.96 15.91
CA VAL A 50 -20.95 -5.80 14.48
C VAL A 50 -20.44 -7.11 13.88
N GLY A 51 -21.33 -7.89 13.27
CA GLY A 51 -21.03 -9.23 12.70
C GLY A 51 -20.05 -9.28 11.52
N TRP A 52 -19.54 -8.13 11.06
CA TRP A 52 -18.52 -8.01 10.01
C TRP A 52 -17.09 -7.80 10.55
N VAL A 53 -16.95 -7.55 11.85
CA VAL A 53 -15.65 -7.38 12.50
C VAL A 53 -15.01 -8.76 12.71
N TYR A 54 -13.70 -8.86 12.58
CA TYR A 54 -12.97 -10.10 12.86
C TYR A 54 -13.33 -10.60 14.26
N THR A 55 -13.74 -11.84 14.42
CA THR A 55 -14.11 -12.44 15.73
C THR A 55 -13.14 -13.52 16.17
N GLY A 56 -12.07 -13.77 15.40
CA GLY A 56 -11.11 -14.83 15.69
C GLY A 56 -10.13 -14.48 16.80
N GLY A 57 -9.46 -15.50 17.36
CA GLY A 57 -8.50 -15.31 18.44
C GLY A 57 -7.22 -14.56 18.02
N PRO A 58 -6.36 -14.21 19.01
CA PRO A 58 -5.10 -13.48 18.78
C PRO A 58 -4.16 -14.19 17.80
N GLU A 59 -4.09 -15.53 17.89
CA GLU A 59 -3.28 -16.34 16.98
C GLU A 59 -3.77 -16.25 15.54
N GLY A 60 -5.09 -16.25 15.34
CA GLY A 60 -5.68 -16.09 14.01
C GLY A 60 -5.41 -14.70 13.43
N ALA A 61 -5.51 -13.64 14.24
CA ALA A 61 -5.16 -12.28 13.81
C ALA A 61 -3.69 -12.18 13.38
N ARG A 62 -2.76 -12.77 14.16
CA ARG A 62 -1.33 -12.83 13.84
C ARG A 62 -1.08 -13.60 12.54
N ALA A 63 -1.68 -14.79 12.40
CA ALA A 63 -1.55 -15.61 11.22
C ALA A 63 -2.05 -14.87 9.96
N MET A 64 -3.22 -14.25 10.03
CA MET A 64 -3.78 -13.46 8.92
C MET A 64 -2.90 -12.27 8.56
N LEU A 65 -2.54 -11.41 9.52
CA LEU A 65 -1.72 -10.22 9.26
C LEU A 65 -0.33 -10.59 8.71
N SER A 66 0.28 -11.64 9.25
CA SER A 66 1.58 -12.13 8.76
C SER A 66 1.49 -12.73 7.36
N GLY A 67 0.43 -13.49 7.06
CA GLY A 67 0.18 -14.04 5.72
C GLY A 67 -0.10 -12.97 4.68
N ILE A 68 -0.85 -11.91 5.06
CA ILE A 68 -1.06 -10.75 4.20
C ILE A 68 0.27 -10.03 3.95
N ALA A 69 1.05 -9.76 5.01
CA ALA A 69 2.33 -9.06 4.89
C ALA A 69 3.31 -9.81 3.97
N SER A 70 3.45 -11.13 4.14
CA SER A 70 4.33 -11.95 3.29
C SER A 70 3.86 -12.05 1.84
N SER A 71 2.54 -12.10 1.62
CA SER A 71 1.95 -12.12 0.28
C SER A 71 2.15 -10.78 -0.43
N VAL A 72 1.88 -9.67 0.25
CA VAL A 72 1.99 -8.31 -0.31
C VAL A 72 3.44 -7.98 -0.69
N ILE A 73 4.43 -8.33 0.14
CA ILE A 73 5.84 -8.08 -0.21
C ILE A 73 6.28 -8.91 -1.42
N THR A 74 5.78 -10.15 -1.56
CA THR A 74 6.06 -11.02 -2.70
C THR A 74 5.45 -10.44 -3.98
N VAL A 75 4.18 -10.06 -3.95
CA VAL A 75 3.49 -9.44 -5.08
C VAL A 75 4.18 -8.12 -5.49
N ALA A 76 4.57 -7.28 -4.53
CA ALA A 76 5.31 -6.06 -4.80
C ALA A 76 6.61 -6.32 -5.55
N GLY A 77 7.38 -7.34 -5.14
CA GLY A 77 8.61 -7.73 -5.81
C GLY A 77 8.38 -8.25 -7.24
N VAL A 78 7.32 -9.04 -7.45
CA VAL A 78 6.93 -9.53 -8.79
C VAL A 78 6.53 -8.37 -9.70
N VAL A 79 5.67 -7.46 -9.22
CA VAL A 79 5.24 -6.28 -9.99
C VAL A 79 6.43 -5.42 -10.36
N PHE A 80 7.33 -5.13 -9.41
CA PHE A 80 8.54 -4.37 -9.66
C PHE A 80 9.42 -5.01 -10.74
N SER A 81 9.58 -6.34 -10.68
CA SER A 81 10.35 -7.10 -11.67
C SER A 81 9.71 -7.01 -13.07
N ILE A 82 8.39 -7.19 -13.17
CA ILE A 82 7.65 -7.08 -14.44
C ILE A 82 7.74 -5.65 -14.98
N THR A 83 7.62 -4.62 -14.14
CA THR A 83 7.73 -3.23 -14.57
C THR A 83 9.12 -2.91 -15.13
N ILE A 84 10.19 -3.37 -14.48
CA ILE A 84 11.56 -3.18 -14.99
C ILE A 84 11.73 -3.91 -16.33
N ALA A 85 11.25 -5.15 -16.44
CA ALA A 85 11.33 -5.92 -17.69
C ALA A 85 10.57 -5.22 -18.84
N ALA A 86 9.37 -4.71 -18.56
CA ALA A 86 8.57 -3.96 -19.53
C ALA A 86 9.25 -2.64 -19.95
N LEU A 87 9.83 -1.89 -19.00
CA LEU A 87 10.61 -0.68 -19.28
C LEU A 87 11.83 -0.97 -20.16
N ALA A 88 12.56 -2.05 -19.86
CA ALA A 88 13.72 -2.47 -20.64
C ALA A 88 13.33 -2.86 -22.08
N GLN A 89 12.19 -3.53 -22.26
CA GLN A 89 11.66 -3.90 -23.58
C GLN A 89 11.15 -2.67 -24.35
N ALA A 90 10.49 -1.72 -23.70
CA ALA A 90 10.05 -0.49 -24.34
C ALA A 90 11.24 0.38 -24.79
N ALA A 91 12.29 0.45 -23.95
CA ALA A 91 13.51 1.20 -24.26
C ALA A 91 14.26 0.64 -25.48
N SER A 92 14.22 -0.69 -25.69
CA SER A 92 14.86 -1.33 -26.84
C SER A 92 14.08 -1.20 -28.15
N GLN A 93 12.75 -1.03 -28.10
CA GLN A 93 11.89 -0.97 -29.29
C GLN A 93 11.61 0.45 -29.81
N TYR A 94 11.53 1.48 -28.95
CA TYR A 94 10.97 2.79 -29.32
C TYR A 94 11.96 3.97 -29.37
N GLY A 95 13.23 3.74 -29.03
CA GLY A 95 14.26 4.78 -29.04
C GLY A 95 14.06 5.90 -28.00
N PRO A 96 15.09 6.74 -27.75
CA PRO A 96 15.18 7.64 -26.60
C PRO A 96 14.12 8.77 -26.54
N ARG A 97 13.27 8.95 -27.57
CA ARG A 97 12.28 10.03 -27.66
C ARG A 97 10.90 9.67 -27.09
N LEU A 98 10.51 8.39 -27.04
CA LEU A 98 9.27 7.92 -26.39
C LEU A 98 9.45 7.65 -24.89
N LEU A 99 10.69 7.40 -24.47
CA LEU A 99 11.09 7.17 -23.06
C LEU A 99 10.72 8.34 -22.13
N ARG A 100 10.70 9.58 -22.66
CA ARG A 100 10.46 10.79 -21.87
C ARG A 100 8.98 11.03 -21.52
N ASN A 101 8.05 10.39 -22.24
CA ASN A 101 6.60 10.46 -21.92
C ASN A 101 6.12 9.32 -21.00
N PHE A 102 6.79 8.15 -21.01
CA PHE A 102 6.46 7.00 -20.14
C PHE A 102 7.03 7.08 -18.72
N MET A 103 8.07 7.89 -18.50
CA MET A 103 8.69 8.11 -17.18
C MET A 103 7.81 8.91 -16.18
N ARG A 104 6.55 9.21 -16.55
CA ARG A 104 5.55 9.88 -15.69
C ARG A 104 4.44 8.91 -15.29
N ASP A 105 4.78 7.66 -15.01
CA ASP A 105 3.81 6.66 -14.56
C ASP A 105 3.42 6.87 -13.09
N LEU A 106 2.49 7.80 -12.88
CA LEU A 106 1.77 7.94 -11.61
C LEU A 106 1.14 6.60 -11.19
N ALA A 107 0.71 5.76 -12.16
CA ALA A 107 0.13 4.46 -11.91
C ALA A 107 1.07 3.53 -11.12
N ASN A 108 2.34 3.43 -11.53
CA ASN A 108 3.30 2.56 -10.84
C ASN A 108 3.66 3.09 -9.44
N GLN A 109 3.72 4.42 -9.27
CA GLN A 109 3.95 5.05 -7.96
C GLN A 109 2.81 4.76 -6.99
N PHE A 110 1.56 4.83 -7.45
CA PHE A 110 0.40 4.48 -6.63
C PHE A 110 0.35 3.00 -6.27
N VAL A 111 0.69 2.11 -7.21
CA VAL A 111 0.71 0.66 -6.96
C VAL A 111 1.78 0.30 -5.93
N LEU A 112 3.00 0.77 -6.14
CA LEU A 112 4.13 0.53 -5.23
C LEU A 112 3.87 1.16 -3.85
N GLY A 113 3.31 2.37 -3.83
CA GLY A 113 2.87 3.04 -2.61
C GLY A 113 1.80 2.27 -1.85
N THR A 114 0.81 1.71 -2.55
CA THR A 114 -0.27 0.91 -1.93
C THR A 114 0.28 -0.36 -1.30
N PHE A 115 1.15 -1.10 -1.99
CA PHE A 115 1.72 -2.33 -1.43
C PHE A 115 2.60 -2.05 -0.20
N ILE A 116 3.47 -1.04 -0.28
CA ILE A 116 4.33 -0.66 0.85
C ILE A 116 3.49 -0.17 2.03
N ALA A 117 2.44 0.62 1.77
CA ALA A 117 1.52 1.09 2.79
C ALA A 117 0.78 -0.07 3.47
N THR A 118 0.23 -1.02 2.72
CA THR A 118 -0.45 -2.21 3.28
C THR A 118 0.52 -3.08 4.08
N PHE A 119 1.74 -3.30 3.57
CA PHE A 119 2.77 -4.05 4.29
C PHE A 119 3.12 -3.39 5.64
N MET A 120 3.38 -2.08 5.63
CA MET A 120 3.69 -1.32 6.85
C MET A 120 2.53 -1.35 7.85
N TYR A 121 1.29 -1.21 7.37
CA TYR A 121 0.09 -1.31 8.20
C TYR A 121 0.03 -2.66 8.92
N CYS A 122 0.18 -3.76 8.17
CA CYS A 122 0.16 -5.10 8.73
C CYS A 122 1.24 -5.32 9.79
N LEU A 123 2.47 -4.80 9.58
CA LEU A 123 3.55 -4.91 10.56
C LEU A 123 3.28 -4.12 11.84
N LEU A 124 2.73 -2.91 11.73
CA LEU A 124 2.42 -2.08 12.89
C LEU A 124 1.30 -2.70 13.74
N VAL A 125 0.24 -3.20 13.10
CA VAL A 125 -0.82 -3.91 13.82
C VAL A 125 -0.29 -5.23 14.39
N LEU A 126 0.54 -5.98 13.66
CA LEU A 126 1.13 -7.22 14.19
C LEU A 126 2.00 -6.95 15.43
N ARG A 127 2.71 -5.83 15.46
CA ARG A 127 3.49 -5.40 16.62
C ARG A 127 2.61 -5.18 17.85
N THR A 128 1.42 -4.61 17.70
CA THR A 128 0.54 -4.37 18.87
C THR A 128 -0.05 -5.65 19.43
N VAL A 129 -0.34 -6.65 18.60
CA VAL A 129 -0.78 -7.98 19.07
C VAL A 129 0.35 -8.72 19.82
N ARG A 130 1.63 -8.38 19.55
CA ARG A 130 2.80 -8.96 20.25
C ARG A 130 3.22 -8.21 21.52
N GLY A 131 2.91 -6.91 21.64
CA GLY A 131 3.50 -6.03 22.66
C GLY A 131 2.68 -5.75 23.93
N LEU A 132 1.52 -6.38 24.12
CA LEU A 132 0.69 -6.22 25.32
C LEU A 132 0.89 -7.43 26.25
N GLU A 133 1.99 -7.41 27.01
CA GLU A 133 2.47 -8.56 27.80
C GLU A 133 1.62 -8.92 29.03
N GLU A 134 0.60 -8.14 29.41
CA GLU A 134 -0.26 -8.46 30.57
C GLU A 134 -1.74 -8.69 30.25
N SER A 135 -2.20 -8.35 29.04
CA SER A 135 -3.55 -8.72 28.60
C SER A 135 -3.54 -9.02 27.11
N VAL A 136 -3.99 -10.22 26.76
CA VAL A 136 -4.15 -10.65 25.38
C VAL A 136 -5.18 -9.73 24.70
N PHE A 137 -4.70 -8.69 24.03
CA PHE A 137 -5.53 -7.76 23.26
C PHE A 137 -5.46 -8.08 21.79
N VAL A 138 -6.63 -8.30 21.22
CA VAL A 138 -6.80 -8.47 19.78
C VAL A 138 -7.49 -7.21 19.27
N PRO A 139 -6.81 -6.37 18.46
CA PRO A 139 -7.39 -5.20 17.84
C PRO A 139 -8.21 -5.65 16.61
N TYR A 140 -9.44 -6.08 16.86
CA TYR A 140 -10.31 -6.69 15.86
C TYR A 140 -10.62 -5.76 14.68
N ILE A 141 -10.84 -4.46 14.95
CA ILE A 141 -11.14 -3.46 13.91
C ILE A 141 -9.90 -3.23 13.04
N SER A 142 -8.73 -3.11 13.67
CA SER A 142 -7.45 -2.94 12.98
C SER A 142 -7.15 -4.12 12.05
N VAL A 143 -7.45 -5.36 12.49
CA VAL A 143 -7.28 -6.57 11.66
C VAL A 143 -8.23 -6.53 10.46
N THR A 144 -9.52 -6.23 10.66
CA THR A 144 -10.49 -6.11 9.56
C THR A 144 -10.07 -5.06 8.53
N VAL A 145 -9.59 -3.90 8.98
CA VAL A 145 -9.07 -2.86 8.08
C VAL A 145 -7.83 -3.34 7.33
N GLY A 146 -6.96 -4.12 7.97
CA GLY A 146 -5.80 -4.73 7.31
C GLY A 146 -6.20 -5.70 6.19
N VAL A 147 -7.24 -6.51 6.40
CA VAL A 147 -7.83 -7.37 5.37
C VAL A 147 -8.42 -6.54 4.24
N MET A 148 -9.15 -5.46 4.57
CA MET A 148 -9.74 -4.56 3.56
C MET A 148 -8.66 -3.88 2.71
N LEU A 149 -7.56 -3.44 3.33
CA LEU A 149 -6.39 -2.89 2.62
C LEU A 149 -5.71 -3.94 1.72
N ALA A 150 -5.68 -5.20 2.14
CA ALA A 150 -5.18 -6.29 1.31
C ALA A 150 -6.05 -6.49 0.06
N VAL A 151 -7.38 -6.53 0.22
CA VAL A 151 -8.32 -6.62 -0.91
C VAL A 151 -8.20 -5.40 -1.83
N LEU A 152 -8.07 -4.20 -1.26
CA LEU A 152 -7.84 -2.97 -2.03
C LEU A 152 -6.54 -3.06 -2.83
N SER A 153 -5.46 -3.58 -2.24
CA SER A 153 -4.18 -3.75 -2.94
C SER A 153 -4.27 -4.69 -4.15
N LEU A 154 -5.09 -5.75 -4.05
CA LEU A 154 -5.40 -6.63 -5.18
C LEU A 154 -6.24 -5.89 -6.24
N GLY A 155 -7.21 -5.07 -5.84
CA GLY A 155 -7.98 -4.24 -6.76
C GLY A 155 -7.09 -3.26 -7.56
N VAL A 156 -6.13 -2.62 -6.88
CA VAL A 156 -5.14 -1.73 -7.51
C VAL A 156 -4.25 -2.50 -8.50
N LEU A 157 -3.86 -3.73 -8.17
CA LEU A 157 -3.11 -4.59 -9.08
C LEU A 157 -3.90 -4.97 -10.33
N ILE A 158 -5.18 -5.35 -10.17
CA ILE A 158 -6.07 -5.68 -11.29
C ILE A 158 -6.27 -4.44 -12.17
N PHE A 159 -6.45 -3.27 -11.56
CA PHE A 159 -6.57 -2.01 -12.29
C PHE A 159 -5.31 -1.72 -13.12
N LEU A 160 -4.11 -1.86 -12.54
CA LEU A 160 -2.85 -1.71 -13.27
C LEU A 160 -2.78 -2.66 -14.48
N SER A 161 -3.16 -3.92 -14.27
CA SER A 161 -3.13 -4.96 -15.30
C SER A 161 -4.17 -4.74 -16.40
N THR A 162 -5.28 -4.06 -16.08
CA THR A 162 -6.38 -3.77 -17.01
C THR A 162 -6.15 -2.49 -17.81
N ILE A 163 -5.50 -1.47 -17.20
CA ILE A 163 -5.39 -0.13 -17.77
C ILE A 163 -4.20 0.03 -18.73
N SER A 164 -3.24 -0.90 -18.81
CA SER A 164 -2.14 -0.80 -19.79
C SER A 164 -2.70 -0.89 -21.21
N PRO A 165 -2.82 0.22 -21.95
CA PRO A 165 -3.30 0.17 -23.32
C PRO A 165 -2.13 -0.37 -24.12
N ILE A 166 -2.21 -1.61 -24.59
CA ILE A 166 -1.34 -2.10 -25.66
C ILE A 166 -1.65 -1.20 -26.87
N PRO A 167 -0.73 -0.34 -27.34
CA PRO A 167 -0.93 0.34 -28.60
C PRO A 167 -0.60 -0.66 -29.71
N CYS A 168 -1.51 -1.60 -29.97
CA CYS A 168 -1.52 -2.33 -31.22
C CYS A 168 -2.36 -1.54 -32.23
N ARG A 169 -1.70 -0.63 -32.96
CA ARG A 169 -2.13 -0.32 -34.31
C ARG A 169 -0.92 0.01 -35.19
N PRO A 170 -0.35 -0.96 -35.93
CA PRO A 170 0.31 -0.64 -37.16
C PRO A 170 -0.79 -0.25 -38.15
N SER A 171 -0.97 1.05 -38.37
CA SER A 171 -1.67 1.53 -39.55
C SER A 171 -0.67 1.70 -40.68
N ILE A 172 -0.75 0.75 -41.62
CA ILE A 172 -0.24 0.79 -43.00
C ILE A 172 1.26 0.57 -43.14
#